data_AF-B0ENH3-F1
#
_entry.id   AF-B0ENH3-F1
#
_cell.length_a   1.000
_cell.length_b   1.000
_cell.length_c   1.000
_cell.angle_alpha   90.00
_cell.angle_beta   90.00
_cell.angle_gamma   90.00
#
_symmetry.space_group_name_H-M   'P 1'
#
loop_
_entity.id
_entity.type
_entity.pdbx_description
1 polymer ?
#
loop_
_entity_poly.entity_id
_entity_poly.type
_entity_poly.pdbx_seq_one_letter_code
_entity_poly.pdbx_strand_id
1 'polypeptide(L)'
;MMMVNKKYKEIHKKMKYNPFSIKSKKIFPKLTNQFLYSRNDNKIKGVHHILVEVISYSTYMKEIDDDIYCCRYYDREIREIRIEEHIKQCVDECFNGYTSLTKIELTPHLYKLPFKCFNNCKSLIKINIEYVTYIGDNCFSKCTRLKEIRMNKDIGYVGGSFWNCKSLINIRSSGKIHIYQNIPYWVWMILKEENNEVEEIEYTNEDREKYGYEIPTEVKRIGNGCFEGSQIKEITIPSNVRDIGNECFG
;
A
#
# COMPACT_ATOMS: atom_id res chain seq x y z
N MET A 1 21.13 -12.72 -28.02
CA MET A 1 20.52 -13.56 -26.97
C MET A 1 21.01 -13.04 -25.63
N MET A 2 20.10 -12.53 -24.81
CA MET A 2 20.44 -11.80 -23.59
C MET A 2 20.66 -12.79 -22.45
N MET A 3 21.85 -12.82 -21.86
CA MET A 3 22.12 -13.55 -20.62
C MET A 3 22.66 -12.58 -19.57
N VAL A 4 21.97 -12.55 -18.44
CA VAL A 4 22.24 -11.68 -17.30
C VAL A 4 22.77 -12.55 -16.15
N ASN A 5 23.71 -12.03 -15.38
CA ASN A 5 24.13 -12.66 -14.13
C ASN A 5 22.89 -12.87 -13.21
N LYS A 6 22.70 -14.09 -12.67
CA LYS A 6 21.53 -14.50 -11.86
C LYS A 6 21.31 -13.59 -10.64
N LYS A 7 22.35 -12.92 -10.14
CA LYS A 7 22.31 -11.96 -9.03
C LYS A 7 21.82 -10.56 -9.44
N TYR A 8 21.88 -10.20 -10.73
CA TYR A 8 21.69 -8.83 -11.22
C TYR A 8 20.70 -8.70 -12.39
N LYS A 9 19.91 -9.75 -12.66
CA LYS A 9 18.88 -9.82 -13.71
C LYS A 9 17.94 -8.60 -13.77
N GLU A 10 17.77 -7.91 -12.65
CA GLU A 10 16.71 -6.93 -12.45
C GLU A 10 17.23 -5.48 -12.39
N ILE A 11 18.56 -5.25 -12.49
CA ILE A 11 19.14 -3.90 -12.54
C ILE A 11 18.63 -3.10 -13.75
N HIS A 12 18.37 -3.76 -14.88
CA HIS A 12 17.83 -3.10 -16.07
C HIS A 12 16.42 -2.50 -15.84
N LYS A 13 15.65 -2.97 -14.86
CA LYS A 13 14.34 -2.40 -14.52
C LYS A 13 14.44 -1.13 -13.68
N LYS A 14 15.59 -0.88 -13.03
CA LYS A 14 15.87 0.34 -12.27
C LYS A 14 16.42 1.49 -13.13
N MET A 15 16.82 1.23 -14.38
CA MET A 15 17.50 2.20 -15.24
C MET A 15 16.66 2.67 -16.43
N LYS A 16 15.35 2.88 -16.25
CA LYS A 16 14.49 3.38 -17.33
C LYS A 16 14.51 4.91 -17.53
N TYR A 17 15.12 5.69 -16.63
CA TYR A 17 15.08 7.14 -16.72
C TYR A 17 16.43 7.78 -16.41
N ASN A 18 16.91 8.57 -17.38
CA ASN A 18 18.03 9.50 -17.24
C ASN A 18 17.52 10.74 -16.47
N PRO A 19 18.15 11.16 -15.36
CA PRO A 19 17.57 12.16 -14.45
C PRO A 19 17.65 13.62 -14.94
N PHE A 20 18.10 13.90 -16.17
CA PHE A 20 18.16 15.27 -16.69
C PHE A 20 17.42 15.46 -18.02
N SER A 21 16.65 16.56 -18.12
CA SER A 21 16.15 17.07 -19.41
C SER A 21 17.29 17.76 -20.17
N ILE A 22 17.71 17.16 -21.29
CA ILE A 22 18.72 17.74 -22.19
C ILE A 22 18.07 18.89 -22.96
N LYS A 23 18.25 20.13 -22.49
CA LYS A 23 17.69 21.34 -23.13
C LYS A 23 18.36 21.71 -24.46
N SER A 24 19.44 21.04 -24.86
CA SER A 24 20.09 21.25 -26.17
C SER A 24 20.94 20.06 -26.61
N LYS A 25 20.74 19.58 -27.85
CA LYS A 25 21.60 18.56 -28.50
C LYS A 25 22.83 19.16 -29.19
N LYS A 26 23.03 20.48 -29.10
CA LYS A 26 24.04 21.21 -29.89
C LYS A 26 25.49 20.87 -29.51
N ILE A 27 25.72 20.28 -28.34
CA ILE A 27 27.05 19.86 -27.87
C ILE A 27 27.33 18.38 -28.23
N PHE A 28 26.30 17.56 -28.50
CA PHE A 28 26.45 16.13 -28.82
C PHE A 28 25.37 15.63 -29.80
N PRO A 29 25.46 15.97 -31.10
CA PRO A 29 24.37 15.79 -32.06
C PRO A 29 24.00 14.33 -32.39
N LYS A 30 24.78 13.35 -31.92
CA LYS A 30 24.58 11.91 -32.16
C LYS A 30 24.39 11.06 -30.89
N LEU A 31 24.23 11.68 -29.72
CA LEU A 31 24.05 10.95 -28.46
C LEU A 31 22.64 10.34 -28.41
N THR A 32 22.53 9.01 -28.50
CA THR A 32 21.25 8.29 -28.51
C THR A 32 21.01 7.43 -27.26
N ASN A 33 22.05 7.04 -26.51
CA ASN A 33 21.95 6.23 -25.29
C ASN A 33 23.05 6.60 -24.27
N GLN A 34 22.75 6.47 -22.99
CA GLN A 34 23.69 6.66 -21.87
C GLN A 34 23.95 5.32 -21.18
N PHE A 35 25.22 5.01 -20.90
CA PHE A 35 25.64 3.79 -20.22
C PHE A 35 26.39 4.15 -18.93
N LEU A 36 26.14 3.41 -17.86
CA LEU A 36 26.92 3.52 -16.62
C LEU A 36 28.20 2.69 -16.79
N TYR A 37 29.36 3.32 -16.60
CA TYR A 37 30.67 2.68 -16.71
C TYR A 37 31.34 2.56 -15.34
N SER A 38 32.00 1.44 -15.10
CA SER A 38 32.95 1.24 -14.00
C SER A 38 34.39 1.26 -14.53
N ARG A 39 35.37 1.51 -13.65
CA ARG A 39 36.80 1.46 -14.01
C ARG A 39 37.28 0.05 -14.40
N ASN A 40 36.48 -0.97 -14.14
CA ASN A 40 36.78 -2.37 -14.41
C ASN A 40 36.10 -2.91 -15.69
N ASP A 41 35.38 -2.05 -16.42
CA ASP A 41 34.69 -2.47 -17.64
C ASP A 41 35.65 -2.55 -18.84
N ASN A 42 35.31 -3.41 -19.80
CA ASN A 42 36.10 -3.57 -21.02
C ASN A 42 36.05 -2.30 -21.88
N LYS A 43 37.23 -1.78 -22.25
CA LYS A 43 37.35 -0.60 -23.11
C LYS A 43 36.83 -0.92 -24.51
N ILE A 44 35.87 -0.12 -24.99
CA ILE A 44 35.34 -0.24 -26.34
C ILE A 44 36.38 0.32 -27.34
N LYS A 45 36.82 -0.51 -28.29
CA LYS A 45 37.74 -0.08 -29.35
C LYS A 45 37.13 1.07 -30.16
N GLY A 46 37.87 2.16 -30.31
CA GLY A 46 37.47 3.34 -31.10
C GLY A 46 36.83 4.48 -30.29
N VAL A 47 36.57 4.29 -28.99
CA VAL A 47 36.12 5.37 -28.10
C VAL A 47 37.32 5.92 -27.35
N HIS A 48 37.73 7.15 -27.66
CA HIS A 48 38.96 7.76 -27.14
C HIS A 48 38.74 8.69 -25.93
N HIS A 49 37.52 9.14 -25.71
CA HIS A 49 37.17 10.02 -24.59
C HIS A 49 35.89 9.53 -23.92
N ILE A 50 35.97 9.28 -22.61
CA ILE A 50 34.83 8.94 -21.77
C ILE A 50 34.77 10.02 -20.69
N LEU A 51 33.67 10.76 -20.64
CA LEU A 51 33.40 11.68 -19.55
C LEU A 51 32.70 10.90 -18.45
N VAL A 52 33.37 10.74 -17.31
CA VAL A 52 32.81 10.07 -16.13
C VAL A 52 32.67 11.12 -15.03
N GLU A 53 31.45 11.51 -14.74
CA GLU A 53 31.15 12.35 -13.59
C GLU A 53 30.72 11.45 -12.42
N VAL A 54 31.46 11.50 -11.31
CA VAL A 54 31.14 10.73 -10.11
C VAL A 54 30.17 11.55 -9.28
N ILE A 55 28.88 11.28 -9.43
CA ILE A 55 27.85 11.82 -8.55
C ILE A 55 27.80 10.91 -7.32
N SER A 56 28.01 11.46 -6.13
CA SER A 56 27.85 10.69 -4.91
C SER A 56 26.37 10.34 -4.72
N TYR A 57 26.06 9.17 -4.12
CA TYR A 57 24.67 8.77 -3.86
C TYR A 57 23.92 9.88 -3.09
N SER A 58 24.58 10.53 -2.14
CA SER A 58 24.00 11.65 -1.38
C SER A 58 23.79 12.91 -2.21
N THR A 59 24.60 13.17 -3.25
CA THR A 59 24.37 14.26 -4.22
C THR A 59 23.17 13.94 -5.11
N TYR A 60 23.09 12.70 -5.63
CA TYR A 60 21.96 12.23 -6.41
C TYR A 60 20.63 12.32 -5.64
N MET A 61 20.63 11.94 -4.35
CA MET A 61 19.43 12.05 -3.50
C MET A 61 18.95 13.49 -3.26
N LYS A 62 19.83 14.50 -3.41
CA LYS A 62 19.46 15.92 -3.28
C LYS A 62 18.87 16.51 -4.58
N GLU A 63 19.01 15.81 -5.70
CA GLU A 63 18.64 16.29 -7.04
C GLU A 63 17.36 15.66 -7.59
N ILE A 64 16.81 14.62 -6.96
CA ILE A 64 15.54 13.99 -7.37
C ILE A 64 14.36 14.71 -6.73
N ASP A 65 13.43 15.12 -7.58
CA ASP A 65 12.15 15.72 -7.22
C ASP A 65 11.19 14.66 -6.62
N ASP A 66 10.87 14.93 -5.36
CA ASP A 66 9.77 14.58 -4.48
C ASP A 66 9.23 13.20 -4.12
N ASP A 67 9.51 12.07 -4.80
CA ASP A 67 8.96 10.78 -4.34
C ASP A 67 9.90 9.59 -4.53
N ILE A 68 10.59 9.19 -3.46
CA ILE A 68 11.38 7.96 -3.46
C ILE A 68 10.50 6.80 -3.02
N TYR A 69 10.42 5.78 -3.87
CA TYR A 69 9.50 4.67 -3.72
C TYR A 69 10.17 3.43 -3.12
N CYS A 70 9.46 2.73 -2.23
CA CYS A 70 9.79 1.35 -1.90
C CYS A 70 9.51 0.45 -3.11
N CYS A 71 10.44 -0.44 -3.42
CA CYS A 71 10.31 -1.42 -4.50
C CYS A 71 10.04 -2.82 -3.94
N ARG A 72 9.36 -3.64 -4.76
CA ARG A 72 9.11 -5.06 -4.48
C ARG A 72 10.42 -5.86 -4.34
N TYR A 73 10.53 -6.65 -3.27
CA TYR A 73 11.61 -7.62 -3.05
C TYR A 73 11.39 -8.90 -3.86
N TYR A 74 12.44 -9.54 -4.38
CA TYR A 74 12.27 -10.80 -5.13
C TYR A 74 12.02 -12.01 -4.24
N ASP A 75 12.54 -11.98 -3.01
CA ASP A 75 12.32 -13.03 -2.03
C ASP A 75 10.90 -12.91 -1.45
N ARG A 76 10.09 -13.94 -1.68
CA ARG A 76 8.70 -14.04 -1.23
C ARG A 76 8.57 -14.72 0.14
N GLU A 77 9.65 -15.32 0.63
CA GLU A 77 9.74 -15.98 1.93
C GLU A 77 10.34 -15.08 3.01
N ILE A 78 10.69 -13.84 2.65
CA ILE A 78 11.21 -12.85 3.59
C ILE A 78 10.25 -12.64 4.75
N ARG A 79 10.79 -12.72 5.97
CA ARG A 79 10.02 -12.64 7.22
C ARG A 79 10.04 -11.26 7.86
N GLU A 80 11.09 -10.49 7.61
CA GLU A 80 11.31 -9.18 8.19
C GLU A 80 11.78 -8.19 7.13
N ILE A 81 11.17 -7.01 7.09
CA ILE A 81 11.54 -5.92 6.19
C ILE A 81 11.74 -4.65 7.02
N ARG A 82 12.78 -3.87 6.68
CA ARG A 82 12.99 -2.52 7.20
C ARG A 82 13.02 -1.56 6.02
N ILE A 83 12.13 -0.58 6.02
CA ILE A 83 12.10 0.49 5.03
C ILE A 83 13.24 1.47 5.31
N GLU A 84 13.89 1.95 4.26
CA GLU A 84 15.00 2.91 4.37
C GLU A 84 14.47 4.34 4.65
N GLU A 85 15.19 5.12 5.44
CA GLU A 85 14.76 6.46 5.94
C GLU A 85 14.36 7.44 4.83
N HIS A 86 14.95 7.33 3.65
CA HIS A 86 14.67 8.24 2.54
C HIS A 86 13.43 7.86 1.71
N ILE A 87 12.82 6.70 1.97
CA ILE A 87 11.62 6.25 1.24
C ILE A 87 10.40 7.01 1.75
N LYS A 88 9.69 7.66 0.81
CA LYS A 88 8.51 8.49 1.11
C LYS A 88 7.18 7.77 0.86
N GLN A 89 7.13 6.85 -0.10
CA GLN A 89 5.92 6.07 -0.39
C GLN A 89 6.24 4.68 -0.92
N CYS A 90 5.27 3.76 -0.92
CA CYS A 90 5.39 2.47 -1.60
C CYS A 90 4.79 2.55 -3.03
N VAL A 91 5.17 1.63 -3.92
CA VAL A 91 4.41 1.38 -5.16
C VAL A 91 3.21 0.47 -4.90
N ASP A 92 2.24 0.46 -5.81
CA ASP A 92 1.12 -0.49 -5.77
C ASP A 92 1.61 -1.93 -5.64
N GLU A 93 0.94 -2.71 -4.80
CA GLU A 93 1.24 -4.12 -4.59
C GLU A 93 2.68 -4.43 -4.11
N CYS A 94 3.39 -3.46 -3.54
CA CYS A 94 4.81 -3.57 -3.15
C CYS A 94 5.12 -4.83 -2.33
N PHE A 95 4.27 -5.15 -1.34
CA PHE A 95 4.33 -6.33 -0.48
C PHE A 95 3.14 -7.27 -0.68
N ASN A 96 2.45 -7.23 -1.83
CA ASN A 96 1.33 -8.12 -2.10
C ASN A 96 1.79 -9.58 -2.11
N GLY A 97 1.22 -10.41 -1.23
CA GLY A 97 1.37 -11.86 -1.15
C GLY A 97 2.68 -12.32 -0.51
N TYR A 98 3.28 -11.49 0.33
CA TYR A 98 4.41 -11.86 1.18
C TYR A 98 3.86 -12.65 2.37
N THR A 99 3.46 -13.89 2.11
CA THR A 99 2.73 -14.72 3.07
C THR A 99 3.55 -15.08 4.31
N SER A 100 4.89 -15.00 4.22
CA SER A 100 5.84 -15.30 5.29
C SER A 100 6.27 -14.05 6.08
N LEU A 101 5.89 -12.84 5.64
CA LEU A 101 6.25 -11.58 6.31
C LEU A 101 5.57 -11.52 7.68
N THR A 102 6.37 -11.54 8.74
CA THR A 102 5.92 -11.45 10.14
C THR A 102 6.10 -10.06 10.73
N LYS A 103 7.08 -9.29 10.22
CA LYS A 103 7.45 -7.98 10.76
C LYS A 103 7.81 -7.01 9.63
N ILE A 104 7.34 -5.78 9.73
CA ILE A 104 7.85 -4.68 8.91
C ILE A 104 8.06 -3.43 9.76
N GLU A 105 9.21 -2.79 9.58
CA GLU A 105 9.57 -1.53 10.21
C GLU A 105 9.47 -0.41 9.17
N LEU A 106 8.51 0.49 9.38
CA LEU A 106 8.31 1.71 8.57
C LEU A 106 9.08 2.88 9.18
N THR A 107 9.31 3.93 8.38
CA THR A 107 10.04 5.13 8.81
C THR A 107 9.11 6.34 8.92
N PRO A 108 9.48 7.39 9.68
CA PRO A 108 8.70 8.62 9.80
C PRO A 108 8.47 9.37 8.48
N HIS A 109 9.26 9.06 7.45
CA HIS A 109 9.18 9.70 6.14
C HIS A 109 8.18 9.02 5.20
N LEU A 110 7.72 7.80 5.52
CA LEU A 110 6.79 7.04 4.70
C LEU A 110 5.34 7.49 4.95
N TYR A 111 4.80 8.32 4.06
CA TYR A 111 3.47 8.93 4.22
C TYR A 111 2.33 8.18 3.49
N LYS A 112 2.65 7.30 2.54
CA LYS A 112 1.64 6.66 1.67
C LYS A 112 1.85 5.16 1.46
N LEU A 113 0.79 4.39 1.73
CA LEU A 113 0.65 2.97 1.44
C LEU A 113 -0.45 2.75 0.39
N PRO A 114 -0.11 2.48 -0.88
CA PRO A 114 -1.10 2.54 -1.95
C PRO A 114 -1.84 1.21 -2.14
N PHE A 115 -2.48 1.04 -3.31
CA PHE A 115 -3.36 -0.09 -3.61
C PHE A 115 -2.68 -1.43 -3.33
N LYS A 116 -3.36 -2.30 -2.54
CA LYS A 116 -2.91 -3.66 -2.21
C LYS A 116 -1.48 -3.78 -1.67
N CYS A 117 -0.92 -2.73 -1.08
CA CYS A 117 0.49 -2.71 -0.67
C CYS A 117 0.90 -3.92 0.18
N PHE A 118 0.08 -4.32 1.16
CA PHE A 118 0.27 -5.51 2.02
C PHE A 118 -0.79 -6.60 1.80
N ASN A 119 -1.47 -6.62 0.66
CA ASN A 119 -2.52 -7.61 0.40
C ASN A 119 -1.96 -9.03 0.57
N ASN A 120 -2.69 -9.91 1.24
CA ASN A 120 -2.34 -11.32 1.45
C ASN A 120 -1.02 -11.54 2.23
N CYS A 121 -0.59 -10.59 3.07
CA CYS A 121 0.47 -10.77 4.08
C CYS A 121 -0.03 -11.60 5.27
N LYS A 122 -0.30 -12.89 5.02
CA LYS A 122 -0.99 -13.79 5.96
C LYS A 122 -0.28 -14.02 7.29
N SER A 123 1.01 -13.73 7.40
CA SER A 123 1.80 -13.91 8.64
C SER A 123 2.01 -12.63 9.44
N LEU A 124 1.61 -11.47 8.92
CA LEU A 124 1.80 -10.20 9.61
C LEU A 124 0.86 -10.13 10.82
N ILE A 125 1.41 -9.93 12.02
CA ILE A 125 0.64 -9.95 13.28
C ILE A 125 0.28 -8.54 13.72
N LYS A 126 1.20 -7.59 13.55
CA LYS A 126 1.03 -6.19 13.93
C LYS A 126 1.79 -5.29 12.98
N ILE A 127 1.32 -4.06 12.82
CA ILE A 127 2.02 -3.02 12.04
C ILE A 127 1.82 -1.65 12.68
N ASN A 128 2.89 -0.84 12.66
CA ASN A 128 2.83 0.57 13.04
C ASN A 128 2.89 1.43 11.77
N ILE A 129 1.81 2.17 11.51
CA ILE A 129 1.60 3.08 10.39
C ILE A 129 1.29 4.50 10.88
N GLU A 130 1.75 4.89 12.07
CA GLU A 130 1.45 6.19 12.68
C GLU A 130 1.87 7.41 11.85
N TYR A 131 2.79 7.24 10.91
CA TYR A 131 3.29 8.29 10.01
C TYR A 131 2.55 8.32 8.66
N VAL A 132 1.73 7.30 8.38
CA VAL A 132 1.03 7.16 7.10
C VAL A 132 -0.25 7.99 7.15
N THR A 133 -0.45 8.85 6.16
CA THR A 133 -1.64 9.69 6.00
C THR A 133 -2.62 9.14 4.95
N TYR A 134 -2.14 8.24 4.09
CA TYR A 134 -2.94 7.59 3.05
C TYR A 134 -2.74 6.07 3.02
N ILE A 135 -3.86 5.34 3.08
CA ILE A 135 -3.94 3.90 2.85
C ILE A 135 -4.81 3.70 1.60
N GLY A 136 -4.37 2.92 0.62
CA GLY A 136 -5.14 2.63 -0.58
C GLY A 136 -6.04 1.40 -0.43
N ASP A 137 -6.95 1.21 -1.40
CA ASP A 137 -7.88 0.07 -1.39
C ASP A 137 -7.17 -1.26 -1.22
N ASN A 138 -7.78 -2.15 -0.43
CA ASN A 138 -7.28 -3.50 -0.17
C ASN A 138 -5.83 -3.54 0.35
N CYS A 139 -5.29 -2.43 0.88
CA CYS A 139 -3.89 -2.36 1.30
C CYS A 139 -3.51 -3.51 2.24
N PHE A 140 -4.38 -3.88 3.18
CA PHE A 140 -4.18 -4.99 4.10
C PHE A 140 -5.14 -6.15 3.86
N SER A 141 -5.80 -6.21 2.70
CA SER A 141 -6.79 -7.24 2.41
C SER A 141 -6.20 -8.64 2.57
N LYS A 142 -6.94 -9.57 3.19
CA LYS A 142 -6.51 -10.96 3.47
C LYS A 142 -5.27 -11.07 4.38
N CYS A 143 -4.95 -10.06 5.18
CA CYS A 143 -3.98 -10.17 6.27
C CYS A 143 -4.60 -10.93 7.47
N THR A 144 -4.84 -12.23 7.29
CA THR A 144 -5.68 -13.03 8.20
C THR A 144 -5.13 -13.19 9.63
N ARG A 145 -3.85 -12.90 9.87
CA ARG A 145 -3.23 -12.94 11.22
C ARG A 145 -2.97 -11.55 11.82
N LEU A 146 -3.30 -10.47 11.12
CA LEU A 146 -3.11 -9.12 11.60
C LEU A 146 -4.07 -8.86 12.75
N LYS A 147 -3.54 -8.66 13.95
CA LYS A 147 -4.30 -8.47 15.21
C LYS A 147 -4.37 -7.02 15.63
N GLU A 148 -3.32 -6.26 15.35
CA GLU A 148 -3.14 -4.91 15.85
C GLU A 148 -2.59 -3.98 14.78
N ILE A 149 -3.18 -2.79 14.71
CA ILE A 149 -2.67 -1.69 13.90
C ILE A 149 -2.57 -0.46 14.78
N ARG A 150 -1.38 0.14 14.80
CA ARG A 150 -1.19 1.51 15.30
C ARG A 150 -1.17 2.45 14.10
N MET A 151 -2.06 3.42 14.04
CA MET A 151 -2.24 4.29 12.88
C MET A 151 -2.23 5.78 13.22
N ASN A 152 -2.15 6.64 12.21
CA ASN A 152 -2.28 8.08 12.38
C ASN A 152 -3.72 8.44 12.77
N LYS A 153 -3.88 9.49 13.59
CA LYS A 153 -5.20 10.01 14.00
C LYS A 153 -5.98 10.66 12.85
N ASP A 154 -5.27 11.21 11.86
CA ASP A 154 -5.81 11.94 10.71
C ASP A 154 -5.61 11.12 9.42
N ILE A 155 -6.23 9.95 9.31
CA ILE A 155 -6.15 9.12 8.11
C ILE A 155 -7.22 9.52 7.11
N GLY A 156 -6.78 9.87 5.90
CA GLY A 156 -7.68 10.28 4.84
C GLY A 156 -8.56 9.14 4.33
N TYR A 157 -8.07 7.88 4.28
CA TYR A 157 -8.76 6.74 3.66
C TYR A 157 -8.51 5.42 4.41
N VAL A 158 -9.58 4.70 4.75
CA VAL A 158 -9.55 3.33 5.33
C VAL A 158 -10.47 2.35 4.57
N GLY A 159 -11.36 2.84 3.70
CA GLY A 159 -12.40 2.07 3.02
C GLY A 159 -11.88 0.80 2.34
N GLY A 160 -12.44 -0.37 2.67
CA GLY A 160 -12.04 -1.66 2.09
C GLY A 160 -10.57 -2.08 2.30
N SER A 161 -9.77 -1.34 3.07
CA SER A 161 -8.34 -1.63 3.26
C SER A 161 -8.12 -2.91 4.05
N PHE A 162 -9.06 -3.26 4.93
CA PHE A 162 -8.96 -4.39 5.85
C PHE A 162 -9.87 -5.57 5.50
N TRP A 163 -10.31 -5.65 4.23
CA TRP A 163 -11.14 -6.75 3.75
C TRP A 163 -10.58 -8.12 4.18
N ASN A 164 -11.38 -8.96 4.86
CA ASN A 164 -10.98 -10.30 5.30
C ASN A 164 -9.78 -10.32 6.28
N CYS A 165 -9.60 -9.27 7.08
CA CYS A 165 -8.66 -9.22 8.21
C CYS A 165 -9.27 -9.86 9.47
N LYS A 166 -9.59 -11.16 9.39
CA LYS A 166 -10.38 -11.87 10.42
C LYS A 166 -9.86 -11.82 11.86
N SER A 167 -8.56 -11.56 12.04
CA SER A 167 -7.93 -11.50 13.38
C SER A 167 -7.81 -10.09 13.94
N LEU A 168 -8.17 -9.05 13.18
CA LEU A 168 -7.98 -7.66 13.57
C LEU A 168 -8.99 -7.31 14.67
N ILE A 169 -8.48 -7.01 15.86
CA ILE A 169 -9.28 -6.73 17.05
C ILE A 169 -8.91 -5.41 17.71
N ASN A 170 -7.84 -4.76 17.25
CA ASN A 170 -7.28 -3.61 17.91
C ASN A 170 -6.74 -2.60 16.89
N ILE A 171 -7.32 -1.40 16.87
CA ILE A 171 -6.86 -0.26 16.08
C ILE A 171 -6.65 0.90 17.06
N ARG A 172 -5.43 1.42 17.14
CA ARG A 172 -5.05 2.49 18.07
C ARG A 172 -4.36 3.63 17.36
N SER A 173 -4.43 4.83 17.93
CA SER A 173 -3.60 5.97 17.51
C SER A 173 -3.08 6.72 18.74
N SER A 174 -2.28 7.76 18.56
CA SER A 174 -1.85 8.64 19.66
C SER A 174 -2.93 9.62 20.12
N GLY A 175 -4.11 9.61 19.50
CA GLY A 175 -5.24 10.46 19.85
C GLY A 175 -6.57 9.90 19.36
N LYS A 176 -7.56 10.78 19.24
CA LYS A 176 -8.85 10.45 18.65
C LYS A 176 -8.69 10.24 17.15
N ILE A 177 -9.13 9.11 16.62
CA ILE A 177 -9.12 8.84 15.18
C ILE A 177 -10.32 9.55 14.56
N HIS A 178 -10.10 10.24 13.45
CA HIS A 178 -11.13 10.82 12.59
C HIS A 178 -11.08 10.14 11.22
N ILE A 179 -12.18 9.49 10.81
CA ILE A 179 -12.30 8.85 9.50
C ILE A 179 -13.41 9.54 8.69
N TYR A 180 -13.01 10.24 7.63
CA TYR A 180 -13.87 11.02 6.73
C TYR A 180 -14.51 10.20 5.59
N GLN A 181 -14.62 8.89 5.78
CA GLN A 181 -15.13 7.97 4.76
C GLN A 181 -15.86 6.80 5.42
N ASN A 182 -16.62 6.09 4.59
CA ASN A 182 -17.39 4.93 4.99
C ASN A 182 -16.44 3.82 5.48
N ILE A 183 -16.81 3.21 6.59
CA ILE A 183 -16.12 2.03 7.12
C ILE A 183 -17.09 0.85 7.29
N PRO A 184 -16.61 -0.40 7.18
CA PRO A 184 -17.40 -1.57 7.53
C PRO A 184 -17.83 -1.54 9.00
N TYR A 185 -19.02 -2.05 9.30
CA TYR A 185 -19.57 -2.08 10.66
C TYR A 185 -18.65 -2.79 11.66
N TRP A 186 -17.98 -3.87 11.25
CA TRP A 186 -17.05 -4.60 12.10
C TRP A 186 -15.81 -3.78 12.46
N VAL A 187 -15.38 -2.85 11.60
CA VAL A 187 -14.28 -1.91 11.90
C VAL A 187 -14.77 -0.87 12.88
N TRP A 188 -15.97 -0.33 12.67
CA TRP A 188 -16.61 0.59 13.63
C TRP A 188 -16.71 -0.04 15.03
N MET A 189 -17.05 -1.33 15.11
CA MET A 189 -17.13 -2.07 16.37
C MET A 189 -15.80 -2.11 17.14
N ILE A 190 -14.65 -2.03 16.45
CA ILE A 190 -13.33 -1.92 17.09
C ILE A 190 -13.08 -0.49 17.58
N LEU A 191 -13.55 0.51 16.83
CA LEU A 191 -13.25 1.92 17.07
C LEU A 191 -14.19 2.61 18.08
N LYS A 192 -15.39 2.05 18.31
CA LYS A 192 -16.47 2.71 19.07
C LYS A 192 -16.16 2.94 20.56
N GLU A 193 -15.35 2.08 21.19
CA GLU A 193 -15.06 2.17 22.63
C GLU A 193 -14.13 3.33 22.98
N GLU A 194 -13.34 3.78 22.01
CA GLU A 194 -12.34 4.85 22.16
C GLU A 194 -12.90 6.24 21.79
N ASN A 195 -14.23 6.37 21.65
CA ASN A 195 -14.92 7.59 21.24
C ASN A 195 -14.40 8.16 19.90
N ASN A 196 -13.89 7.33 18.99
CA ASN A 196 -13.40 7.80 17.69
C ASN A 196 -14.53 8.35 16.81
N GLU A 197 -14.21 9.29 15.92
CA GLU A 197 -15.17 9.88 14.98
C GLU A 197 -15.10 9.16 13.63
N VAL A 198 -16.27 8.68 13.18
CA VAL A 198 -16.45 8.06 11.87
C VAL A 198 -17.64 8.71 11.18
N GLU A 199 -17.54 8.95 9.89
CA GLU A 199 -18.57 9.66 9.15
C GLU A 199 -19.78 8.78 8.83
N GLU A 200 -19.56 7.64 8.18
CA GLU A 200 -20.62 6.69 7.84
C GLU A 200 -20.20 5.25 8.09
N ILE A 201 -21.18 4.43 8.45
CA ILE A 201 -21.01 3.00 8.70
C ILE A 201 -21.77 2.23 7.63
N GLU A 202 -21.05 1.32 6.97
CA GLU A 202 -21.56 0.43 5.93
C GLU A 202 -21.65 -1.01 6.46
N TYR A 203 -22.81 -1.64 6.27
CA TYR A 203 -22.98 -3.07 6.55
C TYR A 203 -22.59 -3.87 5.32
N THR A 204 -21.46 -4.56 5.39
CA THR A 204 -20.87 -5.32 4.29
C THR A 204 -21.26 -6.80 4.35
N ASN A 205 -20.95 -7.56 3.30
CA ASN A 205 -21.07 -9.02 3.34
C ASN A 205 -20.13 -9.66 4.40
N GLU A 206 -18.99 -9.05 4.73
CA GLU A 206 -18.14 -9.49 5.86
C GLU A 206 -18.85 -9.27 7.20
N ASP A 207 -19.59 -8.17 7.33
CA ASP A 207 -20.46 -7.93 8.50
C ASP A 207 -21.57 -8.96 8.58
N ARG A 208 -22.24 -9.26 7.46
CA ARG A 208 -23.26 -10.31 7.40
C ARG A 208 -22.72 -11.68 7.82
N GLU A 209 -21.54 -12.05 7.31
CA GLU A 209 -20.87 -13.31 7.69
C GLU A 209 -20.56 -13.38 9.20
N LYS A 210 -20.30 -12.23 9.83
CA LYS A 210 -19.88 -12.14 11.23
C LYS A 210 -21.03 -11.95 12.22
N TYR A 211 -22.01 -11.12 11.88
CA TYR A 211 -23.10 -10.67 12.75
C TYR A 211 -24.48 -11.16 12.30
N GLY A 212 -24.60 -11.76 11.11
CA GLY A 212 -25.83 -12.36 10.61
C GLY A 212 -26.66 -11.43 9.73
N TYR A 213 -27.98 -11.55 9.82
CA TYR A 213 -28.91 -10.84 8.93
C TYR A 213 -29.55 -9.61 9.58
N GLU A 214 -29.27 -9.37 10.87
CA GLU A 214 -29.74 -8.18 11.57
C GLU A 214 -28.82 -7.01 11.25
N ILE A 215 -29.39 -5.96 10.64
CA ILE A 215 -28.66 -4.74 10.29
C ILE A 215 -28.73 -3.78 11.49
N PRO A 216 -27.60 -3.42 12.10
CA PRO A 216 -27.55 -2.51 13.24
C PRO A 216 -28.06 -1.10 12.91
N THR A 217 -28.67 -0.43 13.90
CA THR A 217 -29.30 0.89 13.69
C THR A 217 -28.31 2.02 13.39
N GLU A 218 -27.03 1.84 13.71
CA GLU A 218 -25.94 2.78 13.45
C GLU A 218 -25.55 2.81 11.96
N VAL A 219 -25.89 1.75 11.22
CA VAL A 219 -25.61 1.60 9.79
C VAL A 219 -26.36 2.66 8.98
N LYS A 220 -25.66 3.31 8.05
CA LYS A 220 -26.23 4.25 7.08
C LYS A 220 -26.32 3.68 5.67
N ARG A 221 -25.53 2.65 5.37
CA ARG A 221 -25.44 2.05 4.03
C ARG A 221 -25.37 0.53 4.11
N ILE A 222 -25.97 -0.15 3.15
CA ILE A 222 -25.78 -1.59 2.96
C ILE A 222 -24.92 -1.76 1.71
N GLY A 223 -23.83 -2.52 1.81
CA GLY A 223 -22.84 -2.63 0.74
C GLY A 223 -23.31 -3.43 -0.48
N ASN A 224 -22.54 -3.31 -1.56
CA ASN A 224 -22.79 -4.07 -2.79
C ASN A 224 -22.77 -5.58 -2.52
N GLY A 225 -23.74 -6.31 -3.08
CA GLY A 225 -23.86 -7.75 -2.91
C GLY A 225 -23.99 -8.23 -1.45
N CYS A 226 -24.36 -7.35 -0.51
CA CYS A 226 -24.32 -7.68 0.92
C CYS A 226 -25.15 -8.92 1.26
N PHE A 227 -26.31 -9.10 0.64
CA PHE A 227 -27.21 -10.25 0.78
C PHE A 227 -27.36 -11.07 -0.51
N GLU A 228 -26.47 -10.89 -1.49
CA GLU A 228 -26.48 -11.63 -2.76
C GLU A 228 -26.39 -13.14 -2.48
N GLY A 229 -27.27 -13.90 -3.13
CA GLY A 229 -27.37 -15.36 -2.99
C GLY A 229 -27.80 -15.86 -1.59
N SER A 230 -28.20 -14.95 -0.70
CA SER A 230 -28.67 -15.33 0.63
C SER A 230 -30.05 -16.00 0.58
N GLN A 231 -30.37 -16.81 1.59
CA GLN A 231 -31.63 -17.55 1.68
C GLN A 231 -32.71 -16.76 2.45
N ILE A 232 -32.56 -15.44 2.56
CA ILE A 232 -33.47 -14.60 3.33
C ILE A 232 -34.84 -14.56 2.65
N LYS A 233 -35.90 -14.69 3.45
CA LYS A 233 -37.29 -14.51 3.01
C LYS A 233 -37.79 -13.10 3.29
N GLU A 234 -37.30 -12.51 4.37
CA GLU A 234 -37.61 -11.18 4.84
C GLU A 234 -36.38 -10.61 5.54
N ILE A 235 -36.25 -9.28 5.51
CA ILE A 235 -35.21 -8.55 6.22
C ILE A 235 -35.75 -7.19 6.64
N THR A 236 -35.41 -6.78 7.86
CA THR A 236 -35.75 -5.45 8.37
C THR A 236 -34.62 -4.48 8.03
N ILE A 237 -34.93 -3.46 7.24
CA ILE A 237 -34.00 -2.36 6.95
C ILE A 237 -34.25 -1.24 7.97
N PRO A 238 -33.27 -0.89 8.82
CA PRO A 238 -33.41 0.24 9.73
C PRO A 238 -33.68 1.54 8.97
N SER A 239 -34.54 2.41 9.51
CA SER A 239 -34.87 3.71 8.90
C SER A 239 -33.67 4.66 8.73
N ASN A 240 -32.56 4.37 9.42
CA ASN A 240 -31.31 5.10 9.30
C ASN A 240 -30.50 4.77 8.04
N VAL A 241 -30.80 3.65 7.37
CA VAL A 241 -30.17 3.27 6.11
C VAL A 241 -30.70 4.15 5.00
N ARG A 242 -29.78 4.79 4.27
CA ARG A 242 -30.09 5.74 3.17
C ARG A 242 -29.65 5.23 1.81
N ASP A 243 -28.66 4.33 1.78
CA ASP A 243 -28.12 3.75 0.56
C ASP A 243 -28.09 2.22 0.64
N ILE A 244 -28.48 1.58 -0.47
CA ILE A 244 -28.40 0.13 -0.65
C ILE A 244 -27.56 -0.11 -1.91
N GLY A 245 -26.50 -0.89 -1.77
CA GLY A 245 -25.56 -1.19 -2.84
C GLY A 245 -26.15 -2.03 -3.97
N ASN A 246 -25.46 -2.03 -5.09
CA ASN A 246 -25.83 -2.81 -6.27
C ASN A 246 -25.87 -4.31 -5.95
N GLU A 247 -26.83 -5.02 -6.53
CA GLU A 247 -27.05 -6.47 -6.33
C GLU A 247 -27.14 -6.89 -4.86
N CYS A 248 -27.46 -5.96 -3.94
CA CYS A 248 -27.50 -6.23 -2.51
C CYS A 248 -28.40 -7.42 -2.17
N PHE A 249 -29.52 -7.60 -2.89
CA PHE A 249 -30.47 -8.70 -2.71
C PHE A 249 -30.60 -9.58 -3.97
N GLY A 250 -29.56 -9.59 -4.82
CA GLY A 250 -29.52 -10.35 -6.07
C GLY A 250 -29.47 -11.86 -5.87
#